data_AF-X0Z3M3-F1
#
_entry.id   AF-X0Z3M3-F1
#
_cell.length_a   1.000
_cell.length_b   1.000
_cell.length_c   1.000
_cell.angle_alpha   90.00
_cell.angle_beta   90.00
_cell.angle_gamma   90.00
#
_symmetry.space_group_name_H-M   'P 1'
#
loop_
_entity.id
_entity.type
_entity.pdbx_description
1 polymer ?
#
loop_
_entity_poly.entity_id
_entity_poly.type
_entity_poly.pdbx_seq_one_letter_code
_entity_poly.pdbx_strand_id
1 'polypeptide(L)' 'TMGMATIMRSKKIILMVWGAEKKKPILKVISGHIATEVPASLLQLHNDVILIVDKKIYPSSTVTDPPFYPKMSRN' A
#
# COMPACT_ATOMS: atom_id res chain seq x y z
N THR A 1 14.86 -4.24 -14.44
CA THR A 1 13.92 -3.84 -13.37
C THR A 1 14.31 -2.47 -12.85
N MET A 2 13.35 -1.62 -12.51
CA MET A 2 13.65 -0.37 -11.80
C MET A 2 13.99 -0.69 -10.34
N GLY A 3 15.05 -0.10 -9.79
CA GLY A 3 15.43 -0.30 -8.40
C GLY A 3 14.51 0.43 -7.41
N MET A 4 14.45 -0.07 -6.17
CA MET A 4 13.66 0.55 -5.09
C MET A 4 13.99 2.03 -4.88
N ALA A 5 15.28 2.38 -4.95
CA ALA A 5 15.72 3.78 -4.83
C ALA A 5 15.08 4.69 -5.91
N THR A 6 14.88 4.18 -7.12
CA THR A 6 14.23 4.94 -8.20
C THR A 6 12.74 5.11 -7.95
N ILE A 7 12.06 4.07 -7.45
CA ILE A 7 10.64 4.13 -7.09
C ILE A 7 10.42 5.15 -5.96
N MET A 8 11.25 5.12 -4.92
CA MET A 8 11.15 6.02 -3.76
C MET A 8 11.43 7.50 -4.10
N ARG A 9 12.10 7.80 -5.22
CA ARG A 9 12.30 9.19 -5.70
C ARG A 9 11.08 9.75 -6.43
N SER A 10 10.05 8.95 -6.69
CA SER A 10 8.82 9.40 -7.37
C SER A 10 8.11 10.44 -6.51
N LYS A 11 7.40 11.40 -7.13
CA LYS A 11 6.61 12.38 -6.37
C LYS A 11 5.34 11.77 -5.76
N LYS A 12 4.77 10.80 -6.46
CA LYS A 12 3.55 10.08 -6.07
C LYS A 12 3.68 8.63 -6.53
N ILE A 13 3.22 7.69 -5.70
CA ILE A 13 3.22 6.26 -6.00
C ILE A 13 1.79 5.76 -5.93
N ILE A 14 1.31 5.13 -7.01
CA ILE A 14 -0.01 4.47 -7.03
C ILE A 14 0.24 2.97 -7.14
N LEU A 15 -0.14 2.24 -6.10
CA LEU A 15 -0.07 0.78 -6.05
C LEU A 15 -1.47 0.21 -6.24
N MET A 16 -1.69 -0.49 -7.35
CA MET A 16 -2.96 -1.16 -7.65
C MET A 16 -2.80 -2.67 -7.49
N VAL A 17 -3.76 -3.31 -6.80
CA VAL A 17 -3.72 -4.73 -6.53
C VAL A 17 -5.09 -5.36 -6.72
N TRP A 18 -5.12 -6.42 -7.53
CA TRP A 18 -6.29 -7.23 -7.79
C TRP A 18 -5.94 -8.71 -7.60
N GLY A 19 -6.96 -9.52 -7.33
CA GLY A 19 -6.78 -10.96 -7.08
C GLY A 19 -6.75 -11.31 -5.60
N ALA A 20 -7.54 -12.32 -5.22
CA ALA A 20 -7.65 -12.76 -3.83
C ALA A 20 -6.37 -13.45 -3.33
N GLU A 21 -5.58 -14.02 -4.23
CA GLU A 21 -4.30 -14.65 -3.96
C GLU A 21 -3.24 -13.67 -3.43
N LYS A 22 -3.42 -12.36 -3.69
CA LYS A 22 -2.53 -11.29 -3.21
C LYS A 22 -2.90 -10.77 -1.83
N LYS A 23 -3.94 -11.30 -1.18
CA LYS A 23 -4.39 -10.84 0.14
C LYS A 23 -3.29 -10.91 1.21
N LYS A 24 -2.65 -12.06 1.39
CA LYS A 24 -1.59 -12.25 2.39
C LYS A 24 -0.41 -11.28 2.22
N PRO A 25 0.20 -11.12 1.03
CA PRO A 25 1.31 -10.18 0.87
C PRO A 25 0.87 -8.71 1.03
N ILE A 26 -0.33 -8.32 0.59
CA ILE A 26 -0.79 -6.93 0.79
C ILE A 26 -1.01 -6.61 2.26
N LEU A 27 -1.58 -7.54 3.03
CA LEU A 27 -1.72 -7.36 4.47
C LEU A 27 -0.36 -7.14 5.15
N LYS A 28 0.71 -7.83 4.71
CA LYS A 28 2.07 -7.59 5.20
C LYS A 28 2.64 -6.23 4.78
N VAL A 29 2.28 -5.74 3.59
CA VAL A 29 2.72 -4.42 3.10
C VAL A 29 2.08 -3.28 3.88
N ILE A 30 0.87 -3.46 4.41
CA ILE A 30 0.15 -2.43 5.17
C ILE A 30 0.17 -2.64 6.68
N SER A 31 0.79 -3.71 7.19
CA SER A 31 0.77 -4.04 8.63
C SER A 31 1.69 -3.16 9.49
N GLY A 32 2.32 -2.12 8.93
CA GLY A 32 3.23 -1.23 9.65
C GLY A 32 4.66 -1.77 9.83
N HIS A 33 4.91 -3.03 9.51
CA HIS A 33 6.24 -3.63 9.59
C HIS A 33 6.97 -3.51 8.25
N ILE A 34 8.14 -2.87 8.25
CA ILE A 34 8.98 -2.72 7.07
C ILE A 34 10.07 -3.79 7.13
N ALA A 35 10.06 -4.68 6.14
CA ALA A 35 10.98 -5.81 6.09
C ALA A 35 11.60 -5.95 4.71
N THR A 36 12.88 -6.34 4.66
CA THR A 36 13.63 -6.51 3.40
C THR A 36 13.10 -7.66 2.56
N GLU A 37 12.51 -8.70 3.16
CA GLU A 37 11.83 -9.78 2.43
C GLU A 37 10.54 -9.32 1.73
N VAL A 38 9.99 -8.16 2.09
CA VAL A 38 8.80 -7.56 1.46
C VAL A 38 9.16 -6.15 0.98
N PRO A 39 9.79 -5.98 -0.19
CA PRO A 39 10.25 -4.67 -0.66
C PRO A 39 9.15 -3.61 -0.77
N ALA A 40 7.91 -4.03 -1.07
CA ALA A 40 6.75 -3.15 -1.14
C ALA A 40 6.38 -2.52 0.22
N SER A 41 6.81 -3.11 1.33
CA SER A 41 6.65 -2.51 2.66
C SER A 41 7.41 -1.18 2.79
N LEU A 42 8.48 -0.97 2.01
CA LEU A 42 9.24 0.29 1.98
C LEU A 42 8.41 1.48 1.47
N LEU A 43 7.37 1.21 0.67
CA LEU A 43 6.47 2.25 0.17
C LEU A 43 5.75 2.99 1.30
N GLN A 44 5.62 2.37 2.48
CA GLN A 44 5.06 3.01 3.67
C GLN A 44 5.87 4.24 4.14
N LEU A 45 7.15 4.34 3.77
CA LEU A 45 8.01 5.49 4.10
C LEU A 45 7.86 6.67 3.13
N HIS A 46 7.15 6.49 2.02
CA HIS A 46 6.98 7.55 1.04
C HIS A 46 5.79 8.45 1.41
N ASN A 47 5.98 9.76 1.27
CA ASN A 47 5.01 10.75 1.74
C ASN A 47 3.67 10.75 0.97
N ASP A 48 3.62 10.21 -0.25
CA ASP A 48 2.44 10.25 -1.12
C ASP A 48 2.27 8.92 -1.88
N VAL A 49 1.70 7.94 -1.17
CA VAL A 49 1.35 6.62 -1.70
C VAL A 49 -0.15 6.39 -1.64
N ILE A 50 -0.71 5.98 -2.77
CA ILE A 50 -2.11 5.59 -2.90
C ILE A 50 -2.16 4.09 -3.17
N LEU A 51 -2.77 3.34 -2.25
CA LEU A 51 -3.04 1.92 -2.40
C LEU A 51 -4.49 1.70 -2.83
N ILE A 52 -4.67 1.10 -4.01
CA ILE A 52 -5.98 0.73 -4.55
C ILE A 52 -6.04 -0.79 -4.56
N VAL A 53 -6.98 -1.35 -3.82
CA VAL A 53 -7.16 -2.80 -3.68
C VAL A 53 -8.57 -3.22 -4.05
N ASP A 54 -8.70 -4.41 -4.62
CA ASP A 54 -10.01 -5.05 -4.77
C ASP A 54 -10.63 -5.29 -3.38
N LYS A 55 -11.96 -5.17 -3.30
CA LYS A 55 -12.75 -5.45 -2.09
C LYS A 55 -12.49 -6.85 -1.54
N LYS A 56 -12.11 -7.82 -2.39
CA LYS A 56 -11.76 -9.19 -1.99
C LYS A 56 -10.48 -9.28 -1.15
N ILE A 57 -9.57 -8.31 -1.30
CA ILE A 57 -8.31 -8.22 -0.55
C ILE A 57 -8.58 -7.67 0.86
N TYR A 58 -9.46 -6.67 0.97
CA TYR A 58 -9.81 -6.09 2.26
C TYR A 58 -10.59 -7.09 3.14
N PRO A 59 -10.16 -7.39 4.38
CA PRO A 59 -10.90 -8.26 5.27
C PRO A 59 -12.17 -7.55 5.75
N SER A 60 -13.33 -8.01 5.27
CA SER A 60 -14.64 -7.39 5.52
C SER A 60 -15.12 -7.41 6.98
N SER A 61 -14.37 -7.91 7.96
CA SER A 61 -14.98 -8.44 9.19
C SER A 61 -14.61 -7.79 10.52
N THR A 62 -13.88 -6.68 10.66
CA THR A 62 -13.66 -6.16 12.05
C THR A 62 -13.30 -4.70 12.30
N VAL A 63 -13.22 -3.77 11.34
CA VAL A 63 -12.92 -2.37 11.70
C VAL A 63 -13.82 -1.38 10.98
N THR A 64 -14.69 -0.78 11.78
CA THR A 64 -15.53 0.40 11.56
C THR A 64 -14.72 1.68 11.41
N ASP A 65 -13.63 1.66 10.65
CA ASP A 65 -12.92 2.87 10.22
C ASP A 65 -12.36 2.60 8.82
N PRO A 66 -12.63 3.47 7.82
CA PRO A 66 -11.98 3.35 6.54
C PRO A 66 -10.46 3.47 6.75
N PRO A 67 -9.65 2.52 6.22
CA PRO A 67 -8.22 2.52 6.40
C PRO A 67 -7.66 3.71 5.61
N PHE A 68 -7.29 4.77 6.33
CA PHE A 68 -6.44 5.85 5.81
C PHE A 68 -6.86 6.37 4.42
N TYR A 69 -7.88 7.22 4.35
CA TYR A 69 -7.97 8.19 3.26
C TYR A 69 -6.85 9.22 3.47
N PRO A 70 -5.76 9.24 2.68
CA PRO A 70 -4.87 10.40 2.70
C PRO A 70 -5.75 11.60 2.37
N LYS A 71 -5.81 12.57 3.29
CA LYS A 71 -6.65 13.76 3.11
C LYS A 71 -6.41 14.29 1.72
N MET A 72 -7.48 14.34 0.92
CA MET A 72 -7.55 15.14 -0.30
C MET A 72 -7.35 16.60 0.15
N SER A 73 -6.09 17.01 0.30
CA SER A 73 -5.75 18.42 0.38
C SER A 73 -6.07 18.98 -1.00
N ARG A 74 -7.23 19.64 -1.08
CA ARG A 74 -7.58 20.51 -2.19
C ARG A 74 -6.37 21.38 -2.51
N ASN A 75 -5.94 21.32 -3.76
CA ASN A 75 -5.57 22.50 -4.51
C ASN A 75 -5.97 22.28 -5.96
#